data_AF-A0A194S4D2-F1
#
_entry.id   AF-A0A194S4D2-F1
#
_cell.length_a   1.000
_cell.length_b   1.000
_cell.length_c   1.000
_cell.angle_alpha   90.00
_cell.angle_beta   90.00
_cell.angle_gamma   90.00
#
_symmetry.space_group_name_H-M   'P 1'
#
loop_
_entity.id
_entity.type
_entity.pdbx_description
1 polymer ?
#
loop_
_entity_poly.entity_id
_entity_poly.type
_entity_poly.pdbx_seq_one_letter_code
_entity_poly.pdbx_strand_id
1 'polypeptide(L)'
;MAQANRHEIAPVFGDKVQILPGATDGFTQATFCIIEEDHTLGNLLRWMLMKNPAVEFCGYSAPHPSEAKIHLRVQMYDGKSAVDALHEALNNCEDMATVILEQYNESLEKGDFERVDDDKHDFDSVNARLWAQKEAQGKGTYDEFLEDKRRKDEAEAAEAAKKRGKAIKR
;
A
#
# COMPACT_ATOMS: atom_id res chain seq x y z
N MET A 1 -12.59 -19.35 8.83
CA MET A 1 -11.81 -18.18 9.29
C MET A 1 -11.97 -17.11 8.22
N ALA A 2 -12.37 -15.90 8.59
CA ALA A 2 -12.50 -14.81 7.62
C ALA A 2 -11.12 -14.54 6.99
N GLN A 3 -11.03 -14.54 5.65
CA GLN A 3 -9.81 -14.11 4.97
C GLN A 3 -9.54 -12.67 5.35
N ALA A 4 -8.33 -12.39 5.85
CA ALA A 4 -7.86 -11.03 6.07
C ALA A 4 -7.94 -10.26 4.73
N ASN A 5 -8.29 -8.97 4.79
CA ASN A 5 -8.30 -8.13 3.61
C ASN A 5 -6.91 -8.17 2.95
N ARG A 6 -6.86 -8.29 1.62
CA ARG A 6 -5.59 -8.33 0.86
C ARG A 6 -4.66 -7.12 1.05
N HIS A 7 -5.17 -6.03 1.64
CA HIS A 7 -4.41 -4.80 1.90
C HIS A 7 -3.95 -4.69 3.35
N GLU A 8 -4.28 -5.67 4.20
CA GLU A 8 -3.78 -5.78 5.55
C GLU A 8 -2.60 -6.74 5.53
N ILE A 9 -1.40 -6.23 5.80
CA ILE A 9 -0.20 -7.04 5.98
C ILE A 9 -0.44 -7.93 7.18
N ALA A 10 -0.53 -9.24 6.95
CA ALA A 10 -0.65 -10.20 8.03
C ALA A 10 0.70 -10.32 8.75
N PRO A 11 0.71 -10.51 10.08
CA PRO A 11 1.95 -10.84 10.78
C PRO A 11 2.53 -12.13 10.20
N VAL A 12 3.77 -12.07 9.72
CA VAL A 12 4.50 -13.23 9.20
C VAL A 12 4.95 -14.08 10.38
N PHE A 13 4.40 -15.28 10.51
CA PHE A 13 4.84 -16.26 11.50
C PHE A 13 5.90 -17.17 10.85
N GLY A 14 7.18 -16.83 11.01
CA GLY A 14 8.32 -17.59 10.47
C GLY A 14 9.27 -16.75 9.61
N ASP A 15 10.02 -17.41 8.73
CA ASP A 15 11.00 -16.75 7.86
C ASP A 15 10.30 -15.93 6.76
N LYS A 16 10.60 -14.63 6.70
CA LYS A 16 10.09 -13.70 5.68
C LYS A 16 10.52 -14.09 4.27
N VAL A 17 11.74 -14.61 4.13
CA VAL A 17 12.36 -15.00 2.87
C VAL A 17 12.69 -16.49 2.92
N GLN A 18 12.24 -17.24 1.92
CA GLN A 18 12.47 -18.67 1.81
C GLN A 18 13.06 -18.98 0.43
N ILE A 19 14.03 -19.89 0.37
CA ILE A 19 14.54 -20.38 -0.92
C ILE A 19 13.69 -21.58 -1.34
N LEU A 20 13.08 -21.49 -2.52
CA LEU A 20 12.24 -22.56 -3.06
C LEU A 20 13.11 -23.72 -3.59
N PRO A 21 12.56 -24.95 -3.65
CA PRO A 21 13.24 -26.09 -4.26
C PRO A 21 13.64 -25.80 -5.72
N GLY A 22 14.80 -26.34 -6.14
CA GLY A 22 15.35 -26.10 -7.48
C GLY A 22 16.40 -24.99 -7.55
N ALA A 23 16.99 -24.63 -6.40
CA ALA A 23 18.25 -23.91 -6.36
C ALA A 23 19.42 -24.84 -6.74
N THR A 24 20.41 -24.30 -7.44
CA THR A 24 21.64 -25.03 -7.80
C THR A 24 22.63 -25.07 -6.63
N ASP A 25 23.57 -26.02 -6.66
CA ASP A 25 24.69 -26.06 -5.72
C ASP A 25 25.48 -24.75 -5.82
N GLY A 26 25.72 -24.10 -4.67
CA GLY A 26 26.35 -22.77 -4.61
C GLY A 26 25.42 -21.60 -4.96
N PHE A 27 24.10 -21.83 -5.08
CA PHE A 27 23.08 -20.82 -5.33
C PHE A 27 23.33 -19.96 -6.57
N THR A 28 23.93 -20.53 -7.61
CA THR A 28 24.15 -19.84 -8.90
C THR A 28 22.84 -19.47 -9.58
N GLN A 29 21.80 -20.24 -9.30
CA GLN A 29 20.42 -19.96 -9.66
C GLN A 29 19.53 -20.29 -8.46
N ALA A 30 18.70 -19.34 -8.05
CA ALA A 30 17.80 -19.53 -6.92
C ALA A 30 16.47 -18.82 -7.16
N THR A 31 15.41 -19.36 -6.57
CA THR A 31 14.11 -18.69 -6.51
C THR A 31 13.80 -18.38 -5.05
N PHE A 32 13.65 -17.10 -4.73
CA PHE A 32 13.29 -16.62 -3.41
C PHE A 32 11.77 -16.40 -3.33
N CYS A 33 11.11 -16.98 -2.34
CA CYS A 33 9.75 -16.67 -1.98
C CYS A 33 9.78 -15.62 -0.85
N ILE A 34 9.21 -14.45 -1.11
CA ILE A 34 9.10 -13.38 -0.11
C ILE A 34 7.63 -13.27 0.29
N ILE A 35 7.37 -13.52 1.57
CA ILE A 35 6.02 -13.60 2.15
C ILE A 35 5.54 -12.20 2.51
N GLU A 36 4.24 -11.94 2.38
CA GLU A 36 3.59 -10.64 2.66
C GLU A 36 4.27 -9.47 1.94
N GLU A 37 4.61 -9.68 0.67
CA GLU A 37 5.17 -8.65 -0.22
C GLU A 37 4.49 -8.73 -1.60
N ASP A 38 4.56 -7.63 -2.34
CA ASP A 38 3.86 -7.47 -3.62
C ASP A 38 4.77 -6.88 -4.72
N HIS A 39 4.12 -6.34 -5.76
CA HIS A 39 4.80 -5.72 -6.90
C HIS A 39 5.69 -4.54 -6.52
N THR A 40 5.47 -3.89 -5.39
CA THR A 40 6.27 -2.76 -4.91
C THR A 40 7.71 -3.20 -4.68
N LEU A 41 7.92 -4.16 -3.77
CA LEU A 41 9.24 -4.71 -3.49
C LEU A 41 9.75 -5.56 -4.66
N GLY A 42 8.87 -6.36 -5.28
CA GLY A 42 9.24 -7.24 -6.38
C GLY A 42 9.82 -6.50 -7.59
N ASN A 43 9.17 -5.41 -8.03
CA ASN A 43 9.65 -4.62 -9.14
C ASN A 43 10.93 -3.83 -8.79
N LEU A 44 11.02 -3.31 -7.56
CA LEU A 44 12.21 -2.62 -7.08
C LEU A 44 13.44 -3.55 -7.11
N LEU A 45 13.34 -4.73 -6.50
CA LEU A 45 14.43 -5.70 -6.44
C LEU A 45 14.82 -6.20 -7.83
N ARG A 46 13.83 -6.48 -8.69
CA ARG A 46 14.09 -6.84 -10.09
C ARG A 46 14.96 -5.77 -10.78
N TRP A 47 14.62 -4.49 -10.62
CA TRP A 47 15.40 -3.41 -11.22
C TRP A 47 16.80 -3.30 -10.65
N MET A 48 16.97 -3.43 -9.33
CA MET A 48 18.30 -3.36 -8.71
C MET A 48 19.19 -4.55 -9.07
N LEU A 49 18.65 -5.76 -9.07
CA LEU A 49 19.40 -6.95 -9.47
C LEU A 49 19.84 -6.88 -10.93
N MET A 50 18.98 -6.41 -11.83
CA MET A 50 19.35 -6.25 -13.24
C MET A 50 20.41 -5.16 -13.51
N LYS A 51 20.73 -4.29 -12.52
CA LYS A 51 21.86 -3.36 -12.63
C LYS A 51 23.20 -4.04 -12.33
N ASN A 52 23.20 -5.16 -11.61
CA ASN A 52 24.41 -5.90 -11.31
C ASN A 52 24.86 -6.67 -12.57
N PRO A 53 26.05 -6.39 -13.15
CA PRO A 53 26.51 -7.06 -14.36
C PRO A 53 26.81 -8.56 -14.16
N ALA A 54 26.88 -9.04 -12.91
CA ALA A 54 27.00 -10.45 -12.60
C ALA A 54 25.67 -11.22 -12.70
N VAL A 55 24.52 -10.52 -12.74
CA VAL A 55 23.20 -11.13 -12.88
C VAL A 55 22.90 -11.35 -14.36
N GLU A 56 22.68 -12.60 -14.73
CA GLU A 56 22.28 -12.99 -16.08
C GLU A 56 20.78 -12.74 -16.29
N PHE A 57 19.98 -13.14 -15.31
CA PHE A 57 18.53 -13.05 -15.39
C PHE A 57 17.94 -12.79 -14.02
N CYS A 58 17.00 -11.85 -13.96
CA CYS A 58 16.15 -11.64 -12.81
C CYS A 58 14.71 -11.41 -13.25
N GLY A 59 13.78 -12.14 -12.63
CA GLY A 59 12.35 -12.00 -12.85
C GLY A 59 11.58 -12.24 -11.57
N TYR A 60 10.44 -11.56 -11.41
CA TYR A 60 9.54 -11.80 -10.29
C TYR A 60 8.12 -12.08 -10.78
N SER A 61 7.37 -12.85 -10.00
CA SER A 61 5.95 -13.11 -10.24
C SER A 61 5.19 -13.18 -8.92
N ALA A 62 3.94 -12.72 -8.94
CA ALA A 62 2.97 -13.00 -7.89
C ALA A 62 2.17 -14.24 -8.35
N PRO A 63 2.36 -15.42 -7.73
CA PRO A 63 1.79 -16.67 -8.24
C PRO A 63 0.25 -16.64 -8.28
N HIS A 64 -0.37 -15.95 -7.33
CA HIS A 64 -1.81 -15.75 -7.31
C HIS A 64 -2.17 -14.42 -6.62
N PRO A 65 -3.10 -13.60 -7.15
CA PRO A 65 -3.45 -12.30 -6.57
C PRO A 65 -4.02 -12.33 -5.14
N SER A 66 -4.57 -13.48 -4.73
CA SER A 66 -5.12 -13.67 -3.37
C SER A 66 -4.10 -14.16 -2.34
N GLU A 67 -2.86 -14.44 -2.75
CA GLU A 67 -1.78 -14.81 -1.86
C GLU A 67 -0.78 -13.67 -1.81
N ALA A 68 -0.58 -13.06 -0.64
CA ALA A 68 0.41 -12.02 -0.44
C ALA A 68 1.80 -12.67 -0.35
N LYS A 69 2.36 -13.06 -1.50
CA LYS A 69 3.75 -13.48 -1.64
C LYS A 69 4.21 -13.25 -3.07
N ILE A 70 5.51 -13.08 -3.23
CA ILE A 70 6.16 -12.99 -4.54
C ILE A 70 7.27 -14.03 -4.66
N HIS A 71 7.48 -14.52 -5.87
CA HIS A 71 8.62 -15.35 -6.23
C HIS A 71 9.60 -14.52 -7.06
N LEU A 72 10.85 -14.44 -6.62
CA LEU A 72 11.95 -13.74 -7.28
C LEU A 72 12.98 -14.77 -7.75
N ARG A 73 13.09 -14.99 -9.06
CA ARG A 73 14.10 -15.87 -9.67
C ARG A 73 15.31 -15.05 -10.06
N VAL A 74 16.48 -15.48 -9.62
CA VAL A 74 17.78 -14.89 -9.97
C VAL A 74 18.68 -15.98 -10.55
N GLN A 75 19.36 -15.66 -11.64
CA GLN A 75 20.39 -16.47 -12.27
C GLN A 75 21.64 -15.62 -12.47
N MET A 76 22.79 -16.17 -12.10
CA MET A 76 24.08 -15.48 -12.09
C MET A 76 25.01 -16.01 -13.17
N TYR A 77 25.85 -15.13 -13.71
CA TYR A 77 27.01 -15.52 -14.52
C TYR A 77 28.12 -16.13 -13.64
N ASP A 78 29.00 -16.90 -14.29
CA ASP A 78 30.29 -17.39 -13.76
C ASP A 78 30.21 -18.10 -12.40
N GLY A 79 29.07 -18.71 -12.08
CA GLY A 79 28.88 -19.44 -10.82
C GLY A 79 28.89 -18.57 -9.56
N LYS A 80 28.62 -17.27 -9.69
CA LYS A 80 28.46 -16.37 -8.54
C LYS A 80 27.16 -16.68 -7.79
N SER A 81 27.11 -16.31 -6.51
CA SER A 81 25.97 -16.56 -5.63
C SER A 81 24.82 -15.57 -5.88
N ALA A 82 23.62 -16.09 -6.14
CA ALA A 82 22.41 -15.28 -6.23
C ALA A 82 21.99 -14.71 -4.86
N VAL A 83 22.40 -15.36 -3.76
CA VAL A 83 22.15 -14.87 -2.40
C VAL A 83 22.96 -13.61 -2.14
N ASP A 84 24.23 -13.60 -2.53
CA ASP A 84 25.11 -12.44 -2.36
C ASP A 84 24.62 -11.26 -3.21
N ALA A 85 24.19 -11.53 -4.45
CA ALA A 85 23.59 -10.51 -5.32
C ALA A 85 22.30 -9.93 -4.75
N LEU A 86 21.47 -10.75 -4.09
CA LEU A 86 20.25 -10.28 -3.42
C LEU A 86 20.58 -9.39 -2.22
N HIS A 87 21.58 -9.76 -1.41
CA HIS A 87 22.06 -8.92 -0.31
C HIS A 87 22.60 -7.58 -0.80
N GLU A 88 23.43 -7.60 -1.84
CA GLU A 88 23.95 -6.37 -2.46
C GLU A 88 22.81 -5.49 -2.99
N ALA A 89 21.82 -6.09 -3.66
CA ALA A 89 20.66 -5.35 -4.17
C ALA A 89 19.81 -4.72 -3.06
N LEU A 90 19.66 -5.38 -1.91
CA LEU A 90 18.96 -4.84 -0.75
C LEU A 90 19.71 -3.64 -0.14
N ASN A 91 21.03 -3.76 0.07
CA ASN A 91 21.85 -2.65 0.57
C ASN A 91 21.77 -1.45 -0.38
N ASN A 92 21.87 -1.69 -1.70
CA ASN A 92 21.73 -0.63 -2.71
C ASN A 92 20.35 0.05 -2.66
N CYS A 93 19.28 -0.66 -2.30
CA CYS A 93 17.96 -0.05 -2.10
C CYS A 93 17.93 0.87 -0.88
N GLU A 94 18.55 0.45 0.22
CA GLU A 94 18.64 1.23 1.45
C GLU A 94 19.48 2.50 1.24
N ASP A 95 20.63 2.38 0.59
CA ASP A 95 21.50 3.51 0.25
C ASP A 95 20.76 4.52 -0.65
N MET A 96 20.07 4.02 -1.68
CA MET A 96 19.27 4.88 -2.56
C MET A 96 18.16 5.62 -1.80
N ALA A 97 17.44 4.91 -0.93
CA ALA A 97 16.38 5.52 -0.12
C ALA A 97 16.94 6.60 0.82
N THR A 98 18.10 6.34 1.43
CA THR A 98 18.79 7.27 2.31
C THR A 98 19.16 8.56 1.57
N VAL A 99 19.83 8.45 0.43
CA VAL A 99 20.23 9.60 -0.39
C VAL A 99 19.01 10.41 -0.87
N ILE A 100 17.94 9.73 -1.30
CA ILE A 100 16.71 10.43 -1.73
C ILE A 100 16.08 11.20 -0.55
N LEU A 101 15.99 10.58 0.63
CA LEU A 101 15.39 11.20 1.80
C LEU A 101 16.21 12.40 2.29
N GLU A 102 17.54 12.28 2.31
CA GLU A 102 18.45 13.37 2.65
C GLU A 102 18.25 14.57 1.70
N GLN A 103 18.30 14.33 0.38
CA GLN A 103 18.11 15.37 -0.62
C GLN A 103 16.71 16.00 -0.56
N TYR A 104 15.69 15.18 -0.27
CA TYR A 104 14.33 15.67 -0.08
C TYR A 104 14.24 16.60 1.14
N ASN A 105 14.82 16.20 2.28
CA ASN A 105 14.81 17.01 3.50
C ASN A 105 15.58 18.32 3.32
N GLU A 106 16.76 18.28 2.69
CA GLU A 106 17.51 19.50 2.35
C GLU A 106 16.71 20.44 1.45
N SER A 107 16.00 19.90 0.46
CA SER A 107 15.14 20.68 -0.44
C SER A 107 13.96 21.29 0.31
N LEU A 108 13.34 20.52 1.23
CA LEU A 108 12.25 20.96 2.06
C LEU A 108 12.67 22.13 2.99
N GLU A 109 13.87 22.05 3.56
CA GLU A 109 14.44 23.10 4.41
C GLU A 109 14.75 24.39 3.63
N LYS A 110 15.21 24.26 2.37
CA LYS A 110 15.45 25.43 1.49
C LYS A 110 14.16 26.21 1.21
N GLY A 111 13.01 25.52 1.17
CA GLY A 111 11.72 26.17 0.96
C GLY A 111 11.50 26.69 -0.47
N ASP A 112 12.34 26.28 -1.43
CA ASP A 112 12.28 26.69 -2.84
C ASP A 112 11.27 25.82 -3.61
N PHE A 113 10.02 25.84 -3.15
CA PHE A 113 8.90 25.14 -3.79
C PHE A 113 7.67 26.03 -3.80
N GLU A 114 6.91 25.96 -4.89
CA GLU A 114 5.65 26.69 -5.02
C GLU A 114 4.64 26.15 -4.01
N ARG A 115 4.06 27.05 -3.22
CA ARG A 115 2.92 26.73 -2.37
C ARG A 115 1.68 27.15 -3.10
N VAL A 116 0.97 26.16 -3.63
CA VAL A 116 -0.38 26.36 -4.12
C VAL A 116 -1.29 26.23 -2.90
N ASP A 117 -1.84 27.35 -2.45
CA ASP A 117 -3.00 27.30 -1.57
C ASP A 117 -4.16 26.78 -2.43
N ASP A 118 -4.59 25.53 -2.20
CA ASP A 118 -5.85 25.07 -2.75
C ASP A 118 -6.92 26.10 -2.38
N ASP A 119 -7.69 26.55 -3.37
CA ASP A 119 -8.86 27.38 -3.09
C ASP A 119 -9.66 26.66 -2.01
N LYS A 120 -9.70 27.26 -0.81
CA LYS A 120 -10.57 26.82 0.26
C LYS A 120 -11.98 27.00 -0.27
N HIS A 121 -12.48 25.97 -0.94
CA HIS A 121 -13.86 25.89 -1.30
C HIS A 121 -14.58 25.88 0.04
N ASP A 122 -15.19 27.02 0.37
CA ASP A 122 -16.07 27.15 1.51
C ASP A 122 -17.29 26.27 1.21
N PHE A 123 -17.15 24.98 1.54
CA PHE A 123 -18.16 23.96 1.32
C PHE A 123 -19.47 24.38 1.98
N ASP A 124 -19.42 25.11 3.09
CA ASP A 124 -20.60 25.62 3.79
C ASP A 124 -21.30 26.71 2.94
N SER A 125 -20.55 27.63 2.34
CA SER A 125 -21.10 28.64 1.43
C SER A 125 -21.69 28.04 0.15
N VAL A 126 -21.01 27.04 -0.43
CA VAL A 126 -21.51 26.34 -1.63
C VAL A 126 -22.77 25.56 -1.30
N ASN A 127 -22.79 24.85 -0.17
CA ASN A 127 -23.96 24.11 0.29
C ASN A 127 -25.14 25.06 0.58
N ALA A 128 -24.90 26.19 1.24
CA ALA A 128 -25.93 27.20 1.49
C ALA A 128 -26.54 27.76 0.18
N ARG A 129 -25.71 28.05 -0.83
CA ARG A 129 -26.20 28.50 -2.15
C ARG A 129 -27.04 27.43 -2.86
N LEU A 130 -26.63 26.16 -2.78
CA LEU A 130 -27.36 25.05 -3.38
C LEU A 130 -28.73 24.84 -2.72
N TRP A 131 -28.82 24.99 -1.39
CA TRP A 131 -30.09 24.89 -0.68
C TRP A 131 -31.01 26.08 -0.96
N ALA A 132 -30.48 27.30 -0.99
CA ALA A 132 -31.27 28.48 -1.39
C ALA A 132 -31.86 28.35 -2.81
N GLN A 133 -31.12 27.77 -3.76
CA GLN A 133 -31.64 27.49 -5.11
C GLN A 133 -32.73 26.40 -5.12
N LYS A 134 -32.56 25.34 -4.32
CA LYS A 134 -33.58 24.27 -4.21
C LYS A 134 -34.87 24.77 -3.57
N GLU A 135 -34.75 25.62 -2.54
CA GLU A 135 -35.87 26.28 -1.88
C GLU A 135 -36.61 27.22 -2.84
N ALA A 136 -35.88 28.03 -3.61
CA ALA A 136 -36.47 28.89 -4.64
C ALA A 136 -37.17 28.10 -5.77
N GLN A 137 -36.74 26.87 -6.03
CA GLN A 137 -37.39 25.94 -6.98
C GLN A 137 -38.51 25.11 -6.34
N GLY A 138 -38.82 25.30 -5.05
CA GLY A 138 -39.86 24.57 -4.33
C GLY A 138 -39.56 23.09 -4.11
N LYS A 139 -38.30 22.67 -4.10
CA LYS A 139 -37.86 21.26 -3.99
C LYS A 139 -37.51 20.82 -2.55
N GLY A 140 -38.11 21.47 -1.55
CA GLY A 140 -37.88 21.21 -0.12
C GLY A 140 -36.87 22.17 0.53
N THR A 141 -36.91 22.27 1.86
CA THR A 141 -36.08 23.20 2.64
C THR A 141 -34.88 22.53 3.31
N TYR A 142 -33.89 23.33 3.68
CA TYR A 142 -32.72 22.82 4.41
C TYR A 142 -33.09 22.27 5.79
N ASP A 143 -34.04 22.91 6.48
CA ASP A 143 -34.49 22.48 7.81
C ASP A 143 -35.18 21.11 7.76
N GLU A 144 -36.02 20.86 6.75
CA GLU A 144 -36.65 19.55 6.52
C GLU A 144 -35.61 18.45 6.29
N PHE A 145 -34.54 18.76 5.55
CA PHE A 145 -33.43 17.85 5.34
C PHE A 145 -32.65 17.56 6.61
N LEU A 146 -32.38 18.56 7.45
CA LEU A 146 -31.70 18.39 8.73
C LEU A 146 -32.51 17.53 9.70
N GLU A 147 -33.83 17.71 9.74
CA GLU A 147 -34.72 16.88 10.56
C GLU A 147 -34.75 15.43 10.07
N ASP A 148 -34.86 15.20 8.76
CA ASP A 148 -34.83 13.84 8.21
C ASP A 148 -33.47 13.16 8.41
N LYS A 149 -32.37 13.92 8.27
CA LYS A 149 -31.01 13.44 8.54
C LYS A 149 -30.86 13.04 10.02
N ARG A 150 -31.27 13.91 10.95
CA ARG A 150 -31.23 13.59 12.39
C ARG A 150 -32.04 12.35 12.73
N ARG A 151 -33.23 12.22 12.15
CA ARG A 151 -34.09 11.03 12.35
C ARG A 151 -33.42 9.75 11.83
N LYS A 152 -32.75 9.82 10.68
CA LYS A 152 -32.01 8.69 10.10
C LYS A 152 -30.79 8.34 10.96
N ASP A 153 -29.99 9.33 11.36
CA ASP A 153 -28.82 9.14 12.21
C ASP A 153 -29.21 8.54 13.58
N GLU A 154 -30.30 9.01 14.19
CA GLU A 154 -30.84 8.47 15.45
C GLU A 154 -31.35 7.02 15.27
N ALA A 155 -32.00 6.70 14.13
CA ALA A 155 -32.45 5.35 13.82
C ALA A 155 -31.27 4.39 13.58
N GLU A 156 -30.25 4.82 12.84
CA GLU A 156 -29.02 4.05 12.62
C GLU A 156 -28.25 3.83 13.91
N ALA A 157 -28.13 4.85 14.77
CA ALA A 157 -27.51 4.71 16.08
C ALA A 157 -28.27 3.74 16.99
N ALA A 158 -29.61 3.78 16.98
CA ALA A 158 -30.44 2.83 17.73
C ALA A 158 -30.30 1.39 17.19
N GLU A 159 -30.17 1.22 15.87
CA GLU A 159 -29.92 -0.09 15.25
C GLU A 159 -28.51 -0.62 15.60
N ALA A 160 -27.49 0.23 15.56
CA ALA A 160 -26.12 -0.10 15.95
C ALA A 160 -26.02 -0.48 17.43
N ALA A 161 -26.74 0.21 18.31
CA ALA A 161 -26.82 -0.12 19.74
C ALA A 161 -27.52 -1.48 19.97
N LYS A 162 -28.60 -1.80 19.24
CA LYS A 162 -29.25 -3.11 19.28
C LYS A 162 -28.31 -4.23 18.81
N LYS A 163 -27.52 -4.00 17.75
CA LYS A 163 -26.51 -4.95 17.27
C LYS A 163 -25.39 -5.19 18.30
N ARG A 164 -24.89 -4.12 18.95
CA ARG A 164 -23.89 -4.21 20.04
C ARG A 164 -24.43 -4.94 21.28
N GLY A 165 -25.65 -4.65 21.72
CA GLY A 165 -26.27 -5.33 22.87
C GLY A 165 -26.56 -6.83 22.64
N LYS A 166 -26.75 -7.25 21.38
CA LYS A 166 -26.94 -8.66 21.01
C LYS A 166 -25.62 -9.43 20.92
N ALA A 167 -24.50 -8.75 20.67
CA ALA A 167 -23.16 -9.33 20.63
C ALA A 167 -22.58 -9.61 22.04
N ILE A 168 -23.01 -8.88 23.07
CA ILE A 168 -22.54 -9.04 24.47
C ILE A 168 -23.30 -10.18 25.22
N LYS A 169 -24.44 -10.63 24.70
CA LYS A 169 -25.25 -11.73 25.28
C LYS A 169 -24.97 -13.11 24.65
N ARG A 170 -23.84 -13.29 23.98
CA ARG A 170 -23.35 -14.59 23.49
C ARG A 170 -22.00 -14.92 24.09
#